data_AF-A0A357NBC1-F1
#
_entry.id   AF-A0A357NBC1-F1
#
_cell.length_a   1.000
_cell.length_b   1.000
_cell.length_c   1.000
_cell.angle_alpha   90.00
_cell.angle_beta   90.00
_cell.angle_gamma   90.00
#
_symmetry.space_group_name_H-M   'P 1'
#
loop_
_entity.id
_entity.type
_entity.pdbx_description
1 polymer ?
#
loop_
_entity_poly.entity_id
_entity_poly.type
_entity_poly.pdbx_seq_one_letter_code
_entity_poly.pdbx_strand_id
1 'polypeptide(L)'
;MNDKLLENYARLIVRAGINLQAGQYLVINSPIECAPFTRRIARIAYAEGAKDVIINWKDELFSRLRFLHAPESVFEEFPQWQ
;
A
#
# COMPACT_ATOMS: atom_id res chain seq x y z
N MET A 1 -3.86 -20.92 -0.69
CA MET A 1 -2.63 -20.29 -0.15
C MET A 1 -2.66 -20.45 1.37
N ASN A 2 -1.52 -20.70 2.02
CA ASN A 2 -1.49 -21.01 3.45
C ASN A 2 -1.60 -19.71 4.27
N ASP A 3 -2.76 -19.43 4.84
CA ASP A 3 -3.06 -18.16 5.53
C ASP A 3 -2.07 -17.82 6.65
N LYS A 4 -1.58 -18.85 7.35
CA LYS A 4 -0.54 -18.70 8.38
C LYS A 4 0.78 -18.17 7.81
N LEU A 5 1.17 -18.59 6.61
CA LEU A 5 2.40 -18.11 5.97
C LEU A 5 2.29 -16.63 5.62
N LEU A 6 1.14 -16.21 5.07
CA LEU A 6 0.89 -14.79 4.78
C LEU A 6 0.88 -13.93 6.04
N GLU A 7 0.30 -14.43 7.14
CA GLU A 7 0.32 -13.70 8.41
C GLU A 7 1.72 -13.57 9.00
N ASN A 8 2.51 -14.64 8.97
CA ASN A 8 3.90 -14.62 9.41
C ASN A 8 4.74 -13.69 8.53
N TYR A 9 4.48 -13.68 7.22
CA TYR A 9 5.17 -12.78 6.29
C TYR A 9 4.84 -11.31 6.55
N ALA A 10 3.56 -10.98 6.75
CA ALA A 10 3.15 -9.63 7.12
C ALA A 10 3.79 -9.18 8.44
N ARG A 11 3.87 -10.07 9.44
CA ARG A 11 4.54 -9.78 10.72
C ARG A 11 6.04 -9.56 10.54
N LEU A 12 6.69 -10.36 9.69
CA LEU A 12 8.11 -10.19 9.37
C LEU A 12 8.36 -8.82 8.73
N ILE A 13 7.53 -8.39 7.78
CA ILE A 13 7.67 -7.09 7.12
C ILE A 13 7.59 -5.94 8.14
N VAL A 14 6.59 -5.96 9.04
CA VAL A 14 6.40 -4.88 10.01
C VAL A 14 7.51 -4.86 11.07
N ARG A 15 7.84 -6.02 11.65
CA ARG A 15 8.77 -6.09 12.80
C ARG A 15 10.24 -6.16 12.42
N ALA A 16 10.58 -6.87 11.34
CA ALA A 16 11.97 -7.10 10.95
C ALA A 16 12.35 -6.35 9.67
N GLY A 17 11.42 -6.20 8.72
CA GLY A 17 11.67 -5.48 7.47
C GLY A 17 11.81 -3.98 7.70
N ILE A 18 10.74 -3.36 8.19
CA ILE A 18 10.68 -1.91 8.46
C ILE A 18 11.09 -1.61 9.91
N ASN A 19 10.95 -2.58 10.81
CA ASN A 19 11.16 -2.41 12.25
C ASN A 19 10.37 -1.20 12.80
N LEU A 20 9.06 -1.23 12.54
CA LEU A 20 8.14 -0.17 12.93
C LEU A 20 8.21 0.09 14.44
N GLN A 21 8.49 1.34 14.81
CA GLN A 21 8.46 1.77 16.20
C GLN A 21 7.10 2.37 16.55
N ALA A 22 6.75 2.31 17.83
CA ALA A 22 5.52 2.92 18.33
C ALA A 22 5.49 4.43 18.02
N GLY A 23 4.37 4.92 17.50
CA GLY A 23 4.16 6.33 17.13
C GLY A 23 4.61 6.71 15.71
N GLN A 24 5.16 5.78 14.93
CA GLN A 24 5.57 6.06 13.55
C GLN A 24 4.41 5.96 12.55
N TYR A 25 4.53 6.72 11.46
CA TYR A 25 3.67 6.62 10.29
C TYR A 25 4.17 5.52 9.36
N LEU A 26 3.26 4.70 8.87
CA LEU A 26 3.57 3.68 7.86
C LEU A 26 2.87 4.03 6.54
N VAL A 27 3.62 4.10 5.45
CA VAL A 27 3.07 4.27 4.11
C VAL A 27 3.21 2.97 3.33
N ILE A 28 2.11 2.43 2.84
CA ILE A 28 2.08 1.19 2.06
C ILE A 28 1.65 1.50 0.63
N ASN A 29 2.51 1.19 -0.34
CA ASN A 29 2.15 1.24 -1.75
C ASN A 29 1.77 -0.17 -2.21
N SER A 30 0.54 -0.35 -2.69
CA SER A 30 0.06 -1.68 -3.04
C SER A 30 -0.91 -1.68 -4.22
N PRO A 31 -0.85 -2.69 -5.10
CA PRO A 31 -1.88 -2.93 -6.09
C PRO A 31 -3.22 -3.28 -5.42
N ILE A 32 -4.34 -2.83 -6.00
CA ILE A 32 -5.68 -3.04 -5.42
C ILE A 32 -6.09 -4.52 -5.38
N GLU A 33 -5.54 -5.34 -6.28
CA GLU A 33 -5.70 -6.78 -6.33
C GLU A 33 -5.17 -7.46 -5.06
N CYS A 34 -4.15 -6.86 -4.43
CA CYS A 34 -3.55 -7.35 -3.18
C CYS A 34 -4.18 -6.72 -1.93
N ALA A 35 -5.32 -6.04 -2.05
CA ALA A 35 -5.97 -5.37 -0.93
C ALA A 35 -6.18 -6.24 0.34
N PRO A 36 -6.58 -7.53 0.23
CA PRO A 36 -6.73 -8.38 1.41
C PRO A 36 -5.44 -8.53 2.23
N PHE A 37 -4.30 -8.66 1.56
CA PHE A 37 -3.00 -8.81 2.21
C PHE A 37 -2.52 -7.49 2.83
N THR A 38 -2.66 -6.40 2.09
CA THR A 38 -2.28 -5.05 2.56
C THR A 38 -3.05 -4.62 3.80
N ARG A 39 -4.35 -4.94 3.87
CA ARG A 39 -5.16 -4.72 5.08
C ARG A 39 -4.65 -5.57 6.26
N ARG A 40 -4.15 -6.78 6.00
CA ARG A 40 -3.54 -7.64 7.04
C ARG A 40 -2.27 -7.03 7.59
N ILE A 41 -1.42 -6.46 6.74
CA ILE A 41 -0.22 -5.71 7.15
C ILE A 41 -0.61 -4.50 7.98
N ALA A 42 -1.57 -3.69 7.52
CA ALA A 42 -2.04 -2.51 8.25
C ALA A 42 -2.55 -2.87 9.65
N ARG A 43 -3.33 -3.93 9.78
CA ARG A 43 -3.79 -4.44 11.09
C ARG A 43 -2.63 -4.79 12.02
N ILE A 44 -1.60 -5.46 11.50
CA ILE A 44 -0.41 -5.80 12.30
C ILE A 44 0.37 -4.52 12.65
N ALA A 45 0.53 -3.58 11.73
CA ALA A 45 1.21 -2.31 11.99
C ALA A 45 0.54 -1.52 13.12
N TYR A 46 -0.80 -1.43 13.12
CA TYR A 46 -1.53 -0.83 14.24
C TYR A 46 -1.34 -1.60 15.55
N ALA A 47 -1.30 -2.94 15.51
CA ALA A 47 -1.04 -3.75 16.70
C ALA A 47 0.39 -3.56 17.26
N GLU A 48 1.37 -3.22 16.42
CA GLU A 48 2.75 -2.88 16.83
C GLU A 48 2.90 -1.40 17.25
N GLY A 49 1.82 -0.61 17.21
CA GLY A 49 1.83 0.78 17.68
C GLY A 49 2.06 1.82 16.58
N ALA A 50 1.78 1.52 15.31
CA ALA A 50 1.71 2.56 14.26
C ALA A 50 0.79 3.70 14.71
N LYS A 51 1.23 4.94 14.50
CA LYS A 51 0.39 6.12 14.70
C LYS A 51 -0.72 6.20 13.66
N ASP A 52 -0.35 5.96 12.40
CA ASP A 52 -1.29 5.91 11.28
C ASP A 52 -0.68 5.08 10.14
N VAL A 53 -1.54 4.48 9.32
CA VAL A 53 -1.17 3.66 8.18
C VAL A 53 -1.84 4.22 6.93
N ILE A 54 -1.05 4.87 6.08
CA ILE A 54 -1.49 5.45 4.81
C ILE A 54 -1.28 4.40 3.72
N ILE A 55 -2.34 4.10 2.96
CA ILE A 55 -2.27 3.11 1.88
C ILE A 55 -2.50 3.80 0.54
N ASN A 56 -1.48 3.75 -0.31
CA ASN A 56 -1.52 4.22 -1.68
C ASN A 56 -1.84 3.04 -2.59
N TRP A 57 -3.08 2.99 -3.07
CA TRP A 57 -3.52 1.97 -4.01
C TRP A 57 -3.06 2.32 -5.42
N LYS A 58 -2.55 1.32 -6.13
CA LYS A 58 -2.30 1.37 -7.57
C LYS A 58 -3.30 0.45 -8.26
N ASP A 59 -3.96 0.97 -9.27
CA ASP A 59 -4.85 0.21 -10.13
C ASP A 59 -4.27 0.23 -11.54
N GLU A 60 -3.80 -0.93 -12.00
CA GLU A 60 -3.19 -1.08 -13.32
C GLU A 60 -4.23 -0.94 -14.44
N LEU A 61 -5.46 -1.40 -14.22
CA LEU A 61 -6.54 -1.30 -15.20
C LEU A 61 -6.96 0.16 -15.40
N PHE A 62 -7.09 0.90 -14.30
CA PHE A 62 -7.36 2.33 -14.37
C PHE A 62 -6.20 3.10 -15.01
N SER A 63 -4.96 2.75 -14.66
CA SER A 63 -3.78 3.37 -15.28
C SER A 63 -3.78 3.14 -16.80
N ARG A 64 -4.05 1.91 -17.25
CA ARG A 64 -4.19 1.58 -18.67
C ARG A 64 -5.32 2.37 -19.34
N LEU A 65 -6.48 2.50 -18.71
CA LEU A 65 -7.60 3.29 -19.24
C LEU A 65 -7.20 4.74 -19.44
N ARG A 66 -6.49 5.34 -18.46
CA ARG A 66 -5.93 6.70 -18.57
C ARG A 66 -4.97 6.80 -19.74
N PHE A 67 -4.05 5.86 -19.92
CA PHE A 67 -3.14 5.86 -21.07
C PHE A 67 -3.83 5.72 -22.42
N LEU A 68 -4.92 4.96 -22.50
CA LEU A 68 -5.62 4.71 -23.77
C LEU A 68 -6.59 5.82 -24.18
N HIS A 69 -7.15 6.54 -23.21
CA HIS A 69 -8.27 7.45 -23.47
C HIS A 69 -8.05 8.88 -22.99
N ALA A 70 -7.05 9.16 -22.15
CA ALA A 70 -6.77 10.52 -21.74
C ALA A 70 -6.08 11.30 -22.88
N PRO A 71 -6.37 12.60 -23.02
CA PRO A 71 -5.67 13.46 -23.97
C PRO A 71 -4.20 13.62 -23.54
N GLU A 72 -3.29 13.80 -24.51
CA GLU A 72 -1.85 13.90 -24.26
C GLU A 72 -1.47 14.99 -23.25
N SER A 73 -2.20 16.11 -23.27
CA SER A 73 -2.05 17.22 -22.29
C SER A 73 -2.06 16.80 -20.82
N VAL A 74 -2.77 15.72 -20.47
CA VAL A 74 -2.87 15.21 -19.09
C VAL A 74 -1.58 14.54 -18.61
N PHE A 75 -0.64 14.23 -19.52
CA PHE A 75 0.67 13.68 -19.20
C PHE A 75 1.77 14.75 -19.16
N GLU A 76 1.49 15.97 -19.62
CA GLU A 76 2.42 17.10 -19.58
C GLU A 76 2.38 17.81 -18.22
N GLU A 77 1.25 17.73 -17.51
CA GLU A 77 1.04 18.38 -16.21
C GLU A 77 1.08 17.37 -15.06
N PHE A 78 1.94 17.62 -14.06
CA PHE A 78 1.94 16.87 -12.81
C PHE A 78 1.00 17.55 -11.79
N PRO A 79 -0.06 16.87 -11.32
CA PRO A 79 -0.99 17.47 -10.38
C PRO A 79 -0.32 17.75 -9.01
N GLN A 80 -0.46 18.97 -8.49
CA GLN A 80 0.12 19.37 -7.19
C GLN A 80 -0.49 18.66 -5.97
N TRP A 81 -1.65 18.03 -6.12
CA TRP A 81 -2.37 17.36 -5.03
C TRP A 81 -1.94 15.89 -4.82
N GLN A 82 -1.03 15.37 -5.67
CA GLN A 82 -0.50 14.01 -5.59
C GLN A 82 0.85 13.93 -4.87
#